data_AF-G2J8E4-F1
#
_entry.id   AF-G2J8E4-F1
#
_cell.length_a   1.000
_cell.length_b   1.000
_cell.length_c   1.000
_cell.angle_alpha   90.00
_cell.angle_beta   90.00
_cell.angle_gamma   90.00
#
_symmetry.space_group_name_H-M   'P 1'
#
loop_
_entity.id
_entity.type
_entity.pdbx_description
1 polymer ?
#
loop_
_entity_poly.entity_id
_entity_poly.type
_entity_poly.pdbx_seq_one_letter_code
_entity_poly.pdbx_strand_id
1 'polypeptide(L)'
;MNINATLFAQTVVFFILAWVAMRFVWPPLIQAIDARTKKIADGLAAAKQSQAELEIAKTRAQQTLAHAREQGQQTIHAAEQRAQAVAEEIKRNAQLEAERLMAQAKMQVEQQFAQARAALRNEVSDLVVRGAERILQREMDRSAHAALLDQLKATL
;
A
#
# COMPACT_ATOMS: atom_id res chain seq x y z
N MET A 1 -75.21 23.19 79.90
CA MET A 1 -74.23 24.20 79.44
C MET A 1 -74.91 25.04 78.38
N ASN A 2 -75.08 26.34 78.63
CA ASN A 2 -75.80 27.22 77.70
C ASN A 2 -75.02 27.36 76.39
N ILE A 3 -75.73 27.24 75.27
CA ILE A 3 -75.23 27.62 73.95
C ILE A 3 -75.05 29.14 73.99
N ASN A 4 -73.84 29.57 74.31
CA ASN A 4 -73.46 30.98 74.34
C ASN A 4 -72.88 31.39 72.99
N ALA A 5 -72.96 32.69 72.67
CA ALA A 5 -72.43 33.28 71.43
C ALA A 5 -70.95 32.93 71.13
N THR A 6 -70.19 32.58 72.17
CA THR A 6 -68.80 32.07 72.07
C THR A 6 -68.69 30.75 71.28
N LEU A 7 -69.66 29.85 71.39
CA LEU A 7 -69.67 28.56 70.68
C LEU A 7 -69.93 28.75 69.18
N PHE A 8 -70.79 29.72 68.84
CA PHE A 8 -71.02 30.12 67.45
C PHE A 8 -69.78 30.81 66.85
N ALA A 9 -69.18 31.76 67.58
CA ALA A 9 -67.95 32.42 67.17
C ALA A 9 -66.79 31.42 66.98
N GLN A 10 -66.64 30.44 67.88
CA GLN A 10 -65.62 29.39 67.77
C GLN A 10 -65.84 28.51 66.54
N THR A 11 -67.09 28.16 66.22
CA THR A 11 -67.43 27.39 65.01
C THR A 11 -67.08 28.17 63.74
N VAL A 12 -67.42 29.46 63.68
CA VAL A 12 -67.08 30.34 62.53
C VAL A 12 -65.56 30.45 62.35
N VAL A 13 -64.82 30.66 63.43
CA VAL A 13 -63.35 30.73 63.40
C VAL A 13 -62.74 29.39 62.95
N PHE A 14 -63.28 28.25 63.41
CA PHE A 14 -62.83 26.93 62.96
C PHE A 14 -63.05 26.74 61.45
N PHE A 15 -64.20 27.11 60.90
CA PHE A 15 -64.47 27.00 59.46
C PHE A 15 -63.58 27.94 58.64
N ILE A 16 -63.32 29.17 59.10
CA ILE A 16 -62.39 30.09 58.43
C ILE A 16 -60.98 29.50 58.42
N LEU A 17 -60.50 28.97 59.55
CA LEU A 17 -59.21 28.29 59.63
C LEU A 17 -59.14 27.05 58.74
N ALA A 18 -60.19 26.23 58.73
CA ALA A 18 -60.27 25.04 57.87
C ALA A 18 -60.23 25.43 56.38
N TRP A 19 -60.93 26.51 55.99
CA TRP A 19 -60.91 27.04 54.63
C TRP A 19 -59.53 27.56 54.23
N VAL A 20 -58.86 28.32 55.12
CA VAL A 20 -57.48 28.79 54.90
C VAL A 20 -56.52 27.61 54.79
N ALA A 21 -56.61 26.61 55.67
CA ALA A 21 -55.77 25.41 55.61
C ALA A 21 -55.99 24.64 54.30
N MET A 22 -57.24 24.47 53.87
CA MET A 22 -57.58 23.79 52.62
C MET A 22 -57.09 24.56 51.39
N ARG A 23 -57.15 25.89 51.41
CA ARG A 23 -56.77 26.74 50.28
C ARG A 23 -55.27 27.05 50.19
N PHE A 24 -54.58 27.13 51.33
CA PHE A 24 -53.17 27.58 51.41
C PHE A 24 -52.19 26.49 51.83
N VAL A 25 -52.58 25.53 52.67
CA VAL A 25 -51.66 24.50 53.18
C VAL A 25 -51.72 23.23 52.35
N TRP A 26 -52.92 22.82 51.93
CA TRP A 26 -53.11 21.59 51.15
C TRP A 26 -52.44 21.61 49.77
N PRO A 27 -52.57 22.69 48.95
CA PRO A 27 -51.97 22.72 47.62
C PRO A 27 -50.43 22.61 47.60
N PRO A 28 -49.65 23.35 48.40
CA PRO A 28 -48.19 23.21 48.40
C PRO A 28 -47.73 21.84 48.93
N LEU A 29 -48.49 21.22 49.83
CA LEU A 29 -48.17 19.88 50.34
C LEU A 29 -48.29 18.81 49.24
N ILE A 30 -49.41 18.79 48.52
CA ILE A 30 -49.60 17.86 47.39
C ILE A 30 -48.60 18.15 46.29
N GLN A 31 -48.36 19.43 45.97
CA GLN A 31 -47.38 19.81 44.96
C GLN A 31 -45.97 19.32 45.31
N ALA A 32 -45.57 19.36 46.58
CA ALA A 32 -44.27 18.84 47.02
C ALA A 32 -44.16 17.32 46.89
N ILE A 33 -45.26 16.59 47.14
CA ILE A 33 -45.33 15.13 46.97
C ILE A 33 -45.27 14.76 45.48
N ASP A 34 -46.07 15.42 44.64
CA ASP A 34 -46.10 15.18 43.20
C ASP A 34 -44.76 15.53 42.55
N ALA A 35 -44.11 16.62 42.97
CA ALA A 35 -42.79 16.99 42.48
C ALA A 35 -41.74 15.91 42.80
N ARG A 36 -41.79 15.30 43.98
CA ARG A 36 -40.90 14.19 44.35
C ARG A 36 -41.18 12.94 43.52
N THR A 37 -42.45 12.55 43.40
CA THR A 37 -42.85 11.38 42.60
C THR A 37 -42.44 11.54 41.14
N LYS A 38 -42.70 12.71 40.56
CA LYS A 38 -42.31 13.04 39.19
C LYS A 38 -40.79 13.00 39.02
N LYS A 39 -40.02 13.60 39.93
CA LYS A 39 -38.54 13.57 39.86
C LYS A 39 -37.98 12.14 39.90
N ILE A 40 -38.57 11.26 40.71
CA ILE A 40 -38.16 9.86 40.80
C ILE A 40 -38.55 9.11 39.52
N ALA A 41 -39.77 9.31 39.01
CA ALA A 41 -40.23 8.70 37.77
C ALA A 41 -39.38 9.12 36.57
N ASP A 42 -39.13 10.42 36.42
CA ASP A 42 -38.30 10.99 35.36
C ASP A 42 -36.86 10.50 35.48
N GLY A 43 -36.30 10.44 36.70
CA GLY A 43 -34.96 9.92 36.96
C GLY A 43 -34.82 8.44 36.61
N LEU A 44 -35.82 7.62 36.95
CA LEU A 44 -35.83 6.19 36.63
C LEU A 44 -36.02 5.96 35.12
N ALA A 45 -36.87 6.74 34.47
CA ALA A 45 -37.07 6.69 33.02
C ALA A 45 -35.77 7.08 32.28
N ALA A 46 -35.13 8.17 32.69
CA ALA A 46 -33.85 8.61 32.13
C ALA A 46 -32.75 7.56 32.35
N ALA A 47 -32.67 6.95 33.54
CA ALA A 47 -31.69 5.87 33.81
C ALA A 47 -31.90 4.66 32.90
N LYS A 48 -33.16 4.22 32.70
CA LYS A 48 -33.49 3.11 31.79
C LYS A 48 -33.15 3.45 30.34
N GLN A 49 -33.49 4.66 29.89
CA GLN A 49 -33.17 5.12 28.54
C GLN A 49 -31.65 5.17 28.32
N SER A 50 -30.90 5.78 29.24
CA SER A 50 -29.43 5.83 29.16
C SER A 50 -28.80 4.44 29.13
N GLN A 51 -29.37 3.48 29.87
CA GLN A 51 -28.86 2.11 29.88
C GLN A 51 -29.15 1.39 28.55
N ALA A 52 -30.33 1.60 27.96
CA ALA A 52 -30.65 1.08 26.64
C ALA A 52 -29.77 1.71 25.53
N GLU A 53 -29.56 3.04 25.59
CA GLU A 53 -28.69 3.76 24.67
C GLU A 53 -27.24 3.30 24.79
N LEU A 54 -26.76 3.04 26.02
CA LEU A 54 -25.43 2.49 26.26
C LEU A 54 -25.25 1.11 25.61
N GLU A 55 -26.21 0.21 25.75
CA GLU A 55 -26.14 -1.11 25.12
C GLU A 55 -26.17 -1.00 23.59
N ILE A 56 -27.02 -0.14 23.03
CA ILE A 56 -27.03 0.12 21.58
C ILE A 56 -25.69 0.68 21.11
N ALA A 57 -25.12 1.65 21.85
CA ALA A 57 -23.83 2.25 21.53
C ALA A 57 -22.70 1.21 21.59
N LYS A 58 -22.70 0.33 22.60
CA LYS A 58 -21.74 -0.78 22.71
C LYS A 58 -21.86 -1.74 21.52
N THR A 59 -23.08 -2.16 21.17
CA THR A 59 -23.30 -3.05 20.01
C THR A 59 -22.81 -2.40 18.72
N ARG A 60 -23.14 -1.12 18.49
CA ARG A 60 -22.66 -0.37 17.32
C ARG A 60 -21.13 -0.24 17.29
N ALA A 61 -20.51 0.02 18.43
CA ALA A 61 -19.05 0.09 18.54
C ALA A 61 -18.40 -1.25 18.23
N GLN A 62 -18.95 -2.36 18.75
CA GLN A 62 -18.48 -3.71 18.45
C GLN A 62 -18.64 -4.07 16.98
N GLN A 63 -19.78 -3.74 16.36
CA GLN A 63 -20.02 -3.95 14.93
C GLN A 63 -19.05 -3.13 14.08
N THR A 64 -18.83 -1.86 14.42
CA THR A 64 -17.89 -0.99 13.71
C THR A 64 -16.46 -1.52 13.82
N LEU A 65 -16.06 -2.00 14.99
CA LEU A 65 -14.74 -2.59 15.21
C LEU A 65 -14.56 -3.89 14.42
N ALA A 66 -15.59 -4.75 14.39
CA ALA A 66 -15.57 -5.98 13.60
C ALA A 66 -15.46 -5.69 12.10
N HIS A 67 -16.26 -4.76 11.60
CA HIS A 67 -16.21 -4.32 10.20
C HIS A 67 -14.86 -3.69 9.84
N ALA A 68 -14.31 -2.83 10.70
CA ALA A 68 -12.98 -2.25 10.48
C ALA A 68 -11.87 -3.31 10.43
N ARG A 69 -11.96 -4.35 11.27
CA ARG A 69 -11.01 -5.48 11.24
C ARG A 69 -11.13 -6.27 9.95
N GLU A 70 -12.35 -6.55 9.50
CA GLU A 70 -12.60 -7.27 8.24
C GLU A 70 -12.07 -6.46 7.04
N GLN A 71 -12.39 -5.18 6.95
CA GLN A 71 -11.87 -4.30 5.90
C GLN A 71 -10.33 -4.19 5.94
N GLY A 72 -9.75 -4.15 7.14
CA GLY A 72 -8.30 -4.18 7.32
C GLY A 72 -7.67 -5.45 6.76
N GLN A 73 -8.24 -6.62 7.09
CA GLN A 73 -7.77 -7.90 6.56
C GLN A 73 -7.94 -8.00 5.03
N GLN A 74 -9.08 -7.55 4.50
CA GLN A 74 -9.32 -7.50 3.06
C GLN A 74 -8.28 -6.61 2.34
N THR A 75 -7.94 -5.46 2.94
CA THR A 75 -6.95 -4.53 2.38
C THR A 75 -5.55 -5.16 2.38
N ILE A 76 -5.16 -5.82 3.46
CA ILE A 76 -3.87 -6.53 3.56
C ILE A 76 -3.81 -7.63 2.50
N HIS A 77 -4.84 -8.45 2.40
CA HIS A 77 -4.89 -9.54 1.43
C HIS A 77 -4.85 -9.02 -0.02
N ALA A 78 -5.57 -7.95 -0.34
CA ALA A 78 -5.52 -7.31 -1.65
C ALA A 78 -4.12 -6.73 -1.95
N ALA A 79 -3.45 -6.17 -0.95
CA ALA A 79 -2.08 -5.66 -1.08
C ALA A 79 -1.08 -6.80 -1.33
N GLU A 80 -1.19 -7.92 -0.60
CA GLU A 80 -0.36 -9.12 -0.79
C GLU A 80 -0.54 -9.72 -2.19
N GLN A 81 -1.79 -9.87 -2.65
CA GLN A 81 -2.07 -10.36 -4.00
C GLN A 81 -1.48 -9.45 -5.07
N ARG A 82 -1.63 -8.12 -4.90
CA ARG A 82 -1.06 -7.15 -5.83
C ARG A 82 0.47 -7.17 -5.82
N ALA A 83 1.08 -7.29 -4.64
CA ALA A 83 2.53 -7.40 -4.50
C ALA A 83 3.06 -8.66 -5.21
N GLN A 84 2.37 -9.79 -5.04
CA GLN A 84 2.73 -11.04 -5.72
C GLN A 84 2.58 -10.91 -7.25
N ALA A 85 1.50 -10.31 -7.73
CA ALA A 85 1.29 -10.08 -9.16
C ALA A 85 2.39 -9.19 -9.76
N VAL A 86 2.75 -8.10 -9.07
CA VAL A 86 3.83 -7.19 -9.49
C VAL A 86 5.19 -7.91 -9.45
N ALA A 87 5.45 -8.74 -8.44
CA ALA A 87 6.70 -9.50 -8.35
C ALA A 87 6.83 -10.49 -9.52
N GLU A 88 5.76 -11.18 -9.89
CA GLU A 88 5.74 -12.08 -11.05
C GLU A 88 5.88 -11.32 -12.38
N GLU A 89 5.25 -10.14 -12.50
CA GLU A 89 5.42 -9.26 -13.66
C GLU A 89 6.88 -8.79 -13.81
N ILE A 90 7.51 -8.35 -12.72
CA ILE A 90 8.92 -7.92 -12.70
C ILE A 90 9.82 -9.09 -13.12
N LYS A 91 9.60 -10.30 -12.57
CA LYS A 91 10.39 -11.49 -12.95
C LYS A 91 10.24 -11.80 -14.44
N ARG A 92 9.01 -11.75 -14.97
CA ARG A 92 8.74 -12.01 -16.38
C ARG A 92 9.43 -10.97 -17.28
N ASN A 93 9.33 -9.69 -16.93
CA ASN A 93 9.99 -8.62 -17.68
C ASN A 93 11.51 -8.76 -17.63
N ALA A 94 12.07 -9.09 -16.46
CA ALA A 94 13.51 -9.33 -16.31
C ALA A 94 13.99 -10.53 -17.15
N GLN A 95 13.21 -11.61 -17.23
CA GLN A 95 13.51 -12.75 -18.11
C GLN A 95 13.49 -12.35 -19.59
N LEU A 96 12.48 -11.61 -20.02
CA LEU A 96 12.38 -11.12 -21.40
C LEU A 96 13.53 -10.17 -21.76
N GLU A 97 13.90 -9.27 -20.84
CA GLU A 97 15.05 -8.39 -21.03
C GLU A 97 16.38 -9.15 -21.07
N ALA A 98 16.55 -10.16 -20.22
CA ALA A 98 17.72 -11.03 -20.23
C ALA A 98 17.83 -11.81 -21.54
N GLU A 99 16.74 -12.39 -22.04
CA GLU A 99 16.71 -13.05 -23.35
C GLU A 99 17.06 -12.09 -24.49
N ARG A 100 16.52 -10.87 -24.45
CA ARG A 100 16.83 -9.82 -25.44
C ARG A 100 18.31 -9.45 -25.40
N LEU A 101 18.87 -9.26 -24.21
CA LEU A 101 20.29 -8.94 -24.03
C LEU A 101 21.18 -10.08 -24.53
N MET A 102 20.83 -11.32 -24.23
CA MET A 102 21.55 -12.50 -24.71
C MET A 102 21.51 -12.62 -26.23
N ALA A 103 20.37 -12.35 -26.86
CA ALA A 103 20.26 -12.32 -28.31
C ALA A 103 21.13 -11.21 -28.93
N GLN A 104 21.12 -10.01 -28.35
CA GLN A 104 21.99 -8.91 -28.78
C GLN A 104 23.48 -9.23 -28.61
N ALA A 105 23.86 -9.84 -27.49
CA ALA A 105 25.24 -10.25 -27.24
C ALA A 105 25.70 -11.30 -28.26
N LYS A 106 24.86 -12.29 -28.60
CA LYS A 106 25.17 -13.28 -29.65
C LYS A 106 25.39 -12.61 -31.01
N MET A 107 24.51 -11.68 -31.41
CA MET A 107 24.69 -10.94 -32.66
C MET A 107 25.98 -10.11 -32.68
N GLN A 108 26.31 -9.46 -31.56
CA GLN A 108 27.57 -8.70 -31.44
C GLN A 108 28.80 -9.61 -31.54
N VAL A 109 28.76 -10.79 -30.90
CA VAL A 109 29.85 -11.78 -30.99
C VAL A 109 30.01 -12.29 -32.41
N GLU A 110 28.93 -12.61 -33.12
CA GLU A 110 28.99 -13.02 -34.53
C GLU A 110 29.58 -11.92 -35.42
N GLN A 111 29.17 -10.67 -35.20
CA GLN A 111 29.71 -9.52 -35.91
C GLN A 111 31.20 -9.33 -35.65
N GLN A 112 31.64 -9.43 -34.39
CA GLN A 112 33.06 -9.36 -34.02
C GLN A 112 33.87 -10.52 -34.63
N PHE A 113 33.33 -11.74 -34.65
CA PHE A 113 33.97 -12.88 -35.31
C PHE A 113 34.14 -12.65 -36.81
N ALA A 114 33.11 -12.11 -37.47
CA ALA A 114 33.19 -11.78 -38.89
C ALA A 114 34.25 -10.70 -39.17
N GLN A 115 34.32 -9.66 -38.34
CA GLN A 115 35.35 -8.62 -38.43
C GLN A 115 36.76 -9.17 -38.19
N ALA A 116 36.95 -9.99 -37.14
CA ALA A 116 38.23 -10.63 -36.83
C ALA A 116 38.69 -11.55 -37.97
N ARG A 117 37.77 -12.33 -38.56
CA ARG A 117 38.09 -13.19 -39.72
C ARG A 117 38.47 -12.37 -40.95
N ALA A 118 37.81 -11.23 -41.18
CA ALA A 118 38.16 -10.32 -42.28
C ALA A 118 39.56 -9.70 -42.07
N ALA A 119 39.88 -9.27 -40.84
CA ALA A 119 41.20 -8.77 -40.48
C ALA A 119 42.29 -9.85 -40.66
N LEU A 120 42.04 -11.06 -40.17
CA LEU A 120 42.97 -12.19 -40.32
C LEU A 120 43.22 -12.53 -41.79
N ARG A 121 42.19 -12.48 -42.64
CA ARG A 121 42.35 -12.69 -44.08
C ARG A 121 43.27 -11.66 -44.70
N ASN A 122 43.15 -10.39 -44.32
CA ASN A 122 44.04 -9.33 -44.81
C ASN A 122 45.49 -9.55 -44.35
N GLU A 123 45.70 -9.91 -43.08
CA GLU A 123 47.03 -10.22 -42.55
C GLU A 123 47.67 -11.43 -43.24
N VAL A 124 46.89 -12.49 -43.50
CA VAL A 124 47.37 -13.68 -44.21
C VAL A 124 47.73 -13.33 -45.66
N SER A 125 46.90 -12.54 -46.36
CA SER A 125 47.23 -12.08 -47.72
C SER A 125 48.54 -11.29 -47.75
N ASP A 126 48.76 -10.39 -46.80
CA ASP A 126 49.99 -9.63 -46.68
C ASP A 126 51.21 -10.52 -46.34
N LEU A 127 51.03 -11.53 -45.48
CA LEU A 127 52.07 -12.52 -45.17
C LEU A 127 52.43 -13.38 -46.40
N VAL A 128 51.43 -13.77 -47.21
CA VAL A 128 51.64 -14.55 -48.45
C VAL A 128 52.40 -13.75 -49.49
N VAL A 129 52.09 -12.45 -49.67
CA VAL A 129 52.85 -11.56 -50.57
C VAL A 129 54.31 -11.45 -50.10
N ARG A 130 54.55 -11.16 -48.82
CA ARG A 130 55.90 -11.09 -48.25
C ARG A 130 56.66 -12.42 -48.36
N GLY A 131 55.96 -13.55 -48.21
CA GLY A 131 56.52 -14.89 -48.41
C GLY A 131 56.90 -15.17 -49.86
N ALA A 132 56.03 -14.79 -50.80
CA ALA A 132 56.28 -14.92 -52.24
C ALA A 132 57.46 -14.04 -52.69
N GLU A 133 57.56 -12.79 -52.21
CA GLU A 133 58.71 -11.91 -52.45
C GLU A 133 60.02 -12.55 -51.98
N ARG A 134 60.03 -13.19 -50.80
CA ARG A 134 61.23 -13.82 -50.25
C ARG A 134 61.63 -15.10 -51.00
N ILE A 135 60.67 -15.86 -51.54
CA ILE A 135 60.95 -17.01 -52.41
C ILE A 135 61.51 -16.53 -53.75
N LEU A 136 60.90 -15.51 -54.36
CA LEU A 136 61.36 -14.89 -55.61
C LEU A 136 62.78 -14.32 -55.48
N GLN A 137 63.09 -13.63 -54.38
CA GLN A 137 64.45 -13.16 -54.10
C GLN A 137 65.44 -14.32 -54.04
N ARG A 138 65.07 -15.47 -53.47
CA ARG A 138 65.96 -16.64 -53.33
C ARG A 138 66.15 -17.42 -54.64
N GLU A 139 65.10 -17.52 -55.46
CA GLU A 139 65.15 -18.11 -56.81
C GLU A 139 65.98 -17.24 -57.76
N MET A 140 65.76 -15.91 -57.73
CA MET A 140 66.59 -14.97 -58.48
C MET A 140 68.05 -15.05 -58.08
N ASP A 141 68.39 -15.20 -56.80
CA ASP A 141 69.79 -15.33 -56.37
C ASP A 141 70.46 -16.59 -56.98
N ARG A 142 69.74 -17.72 -57.05
CA ARG A 142 70.28 -18.96 -57.65
C ARG A 142 70.39 -18.91 -59.17
N SER A 143 69.42 -18.33 -59.88
CA SER A 143 69.44 -18.28 -61.34
C SER A 143 70.22 -17.07 -61.88
N ALA A 144 70.17 -15.92 -61.22
CA ALA A 144 70.88 -14.71 -61.63
C ALA A 144 72.39 -14.85 -61.43
N HIS A 145 72.86 -15.61 -60.44
CA HIS A 145 74.29 -15.89 -60.30
C HIS A 145 74.84 -16.83 -61.36
N ALA A 146 74.04 -17.77 -61.90
CA ALA A 146 74.49 -18.61 -63.02
C ALA A 146 74.61 -17.81 -64.33
N ALA A 147 73.64 -16.93 -64.63
CA ALA A 147 73.68 -16.10 -65.83
C ALA A 147 74.78 -15.02 -65.80
N LEU A 148 75.07 -14.45 -64.62
CA LEU A 148 76.19 -13.50 -64.46
C LEU A 148 77.56 -14.17 -64.56
N LEU A 149 77.70 -15.44 -64.15
CA LEU A 149 78.93 -16.21 -64.30
C LEU A 149 79.18 -16.65 -65.76
N ASP A 150 78.13 -16.95 -66.52
CA ASP A 150 78.25 -17.27 -67.95
C ASP A 150 78.58 -16.03 -68.80
N GLN A 151 78.07 -14.84 -68.47
CA GLN A 151 78.47 -13.59 -69.13
C GLN A 151 79.91 -13.17 -68.77
N LEU A 152 80.39 -13.45 -67.56
CA LEU A 152 81.79 -13.20 -67.18
C LEU A 152 82.77 -14.16 -67.88
N LYS A 153 82.37 -15.41 -68.18
CA LYS A 153 83.20 -16.34 -68.96
C LYS A 153 83.21 -16.07 -70.47
N ALA A 154 82.23 -15.36 -71.01
CA ALA A 154 82.19 -15.00 -72.44
C ALA A 154 82.99 -13.72 -72.78
N THR A 155 83.59 -13.05 -71.78
CA THR A 155 84.33 -11.78 -71.95
C THR A 155 85.82 -11.89 -71.60
N LEU A 156 86.36 -13.10 -71.46
CA LEU A 156 87.80 -13.41 -71.42
C LEU A 156 88.11 -14.51 -72.44
#